data_AF-A0A447Y1J9-F1
#
_entry.id   AF-A0A447Y1J9-F1
#
_cell.length_a   1.000
_cell.length_b   1.000
_cell.length_c   1.000
_cell.angle_alpha   90.00
_cell.angle_beta   90.00
_cell.angle_gamma   90.00
#
_symmetry.space_group_name_H-M   'P 1'
#
loop_
_entity.id
_entity.type
_entity.pdbx_description
1 polymer ?
#
loop_
_entity_poly.entity_id
_entity_poly.type
_entity_poly.pdbx_seq_one_letter_code
_entity_poly.pdbx_strand_id
1 'polypeptide(L)'
;MSWRAGADGKILADKVKDKLELTATLTGLDYGRFTRSMLLSQGQFAAFLNAKPKERAELLEELTGTEIYGQISAMVFEQHKSARTELEKLQAQASGVALLTPEQVQSLTASLQVLTDEEKQLLTAQQQEQQSLTG
;
A
#
# COMPACT_ATOMS: atom_id res chain seq x y z
N MET A 1 -36.26 26.05 11.56
CA MET A 1 -36.44 26.21 13.01
C MET A 1 -35.18 26.86 13.56
N SER A 2 -35.23 28.13 13.92
CA SER A 2 -34.10 28.92 14.40
C SER A 2 -33.92 28.77 15.90
N TRP A 3 -32.69 28.46 16.34
CA TRP A 3 -32.34 28.24 17.75
C TRP A 3 -31.71 29.51 18.33
N ARG A 4 -32.09 29.90 19.55
CA ARG A 4 -31.61 31.11 20.24
C ARG A 4 -30.97 30.72 21.57
N ALA A 5 -29.82 31.30 21.92
CA ALA A 5 -29.21 31.13 23.23
C ALA A 5 -28.71 32.46 23.79
N GLY A 6 -28.91 32.69 25.09
CA GLY A 6 -28.49 33.88 25.84
C GLY A 6 -29.55 34.99 25.91
N ALA A 7 -29.55 35.74 27.02
CA ALA A 7 -30.50 36.82 27.34
C ALA A 7 -30.57 37.96 26.28
N ASP A 8 -29.66 37.95 25.30
CA ASP A 8 -29.48 39.00 24.30
C ASP A 8 -30.00 38.59 22.90
N GLY A 9 -30.69 37.45 22.79
CA GLY A 9 -31.50 37.11 21.61
C GLY A 9 -30.76 36.90 20.29
N LYS A 10 -29.42 36.80 20.31
CA LYS A 10 -28.55 36.64 19.13
C LYS A 10 -28.79 35.27 18.48
N ILE A 11 -29.06 35.28 17.17
CA ILE A 11 -29.29 34.05 16.38
C ILE A 11 -27.91 33.44 16.06
N LEU A 12 -27.69 32.21 16.51
CA LEU A 12 -26.37 31.55 16.45
C LEU A 12 -26.23 30.60 15.24
N ALA A 13 -27.34 30.12 14.66
CA ALA A 13 -27.34 29.33 13.42
C ALA A 13 -28.76 29.20 12.85
N ASP A 14 -28.90 29.27 11.51
CA ASP A 14 -30.18 29.08 10.80
C ASP A 14 -30.32 27.66 10.20
N LYS A 15 -29.20 26.93 10.05
CA LYS A 15 -29.14 25.56 9.52
C LYS A 15 -28.79 24.55 10.61
N VAL A 16 -29.41 23.37 10.54
CA VAL A 16 -29.25 22.28 11.52
C VAL A 16 -27.79 21.80 11.60
N LYS A 17 -27.07 21.79 10.48
CA LYS A 17 -25.66 21.39 10.40
C LYS A 17 -24.74 22.36 11.15
N ASP A 18 -24.91 23.65 10.90
CA ASP A 18 -24.11 24.71 11.55
C ASP A 18 -24.33 24.73 13.06
N LYS A 19 -25.55 24.42 13.53
CA LYS A 19 -25.86 24.26 14.95
C LYS A 19 -25.15 23.07 15.60
N LEU A 20 -25.03 21.94 14.89
CA LEU A 20 -24.34 20.75 15.39
C LEU A 20 -22.83 20.99 15.50
N GLU A 21 -22.21 21.62 14.49
CA GLU A 21 -20.79 21.99 14.51
C GLU A 21 -20.49 23.02 15.62
N LEU A 22 -21.34 24.04 15.80
CA LEU A 22 -21.19 25.00 16.90
C LEU A 22 -21.34 24.34 18.27
N THR A 23 -22.29 23.42 18.42
CA THR A 23 -22.49 22.70 19.70
C THR A 23 -21.24 21.88 20.03
N ALA A 24 -20.72 21.11 19.07
CA ALA A 24 -19.50 20.32 19.26
C ALA A 24 -18.27 21.19 19.60
N THR A 25 -18.17 22.36 18.97
CA THR A 25 -17.07 23.31 19.23
C THR A 25 -17.19 23.97 20.61
N LEU A 26 -18.42 24.28 21.06
CA LEU A 26 -18.67 24.94 22.34
C LEU A 26 -18.63 23.98 23.54
N THR A 27 -19.09 22.74 23.39
CA THR A 27 -19.11 21.74 24.46
C THR A 27 -17.89 20.84 24.48
N GLY A 28 -17.08 20.85 23.40
CA GLY A 28 -16.01 19.89 23.16
C GLY A 28 -16.50 18.47 22.86
N LEU A 29 -17.82 18.28 22.70
CA LEU A 29 -18.47 16.99 22.57
C LEU A 29 -19.44 17.03 21.38
N ASP A 30 -19.10 16.31 20.32
CA ASP A 30 -20.05 16.03 19.24
C ASP A 30 -21.17 15.07 19.71
N TYR A 31 -22.22 14.92 18.89
CA TYR A 31 -23.38 14.08 19.20
C TYR A 31 -23.01 12.62 19.53
N GLY A 32 -21.99 12.07 18.86
CA GLY A 32 -21.50 10.72 19.09
C GLY A 32 -20.79 10.60 20.44
N ARG A 33 -19.94 11.57 20.80
CA ARG A 33 -19.27 11.62 22.09
C ARG A 33 -20.27 11.86 23.24
N PHE A 34 -21.24 12.74 23.06
CA PHE A 34 -22.26 13.00 24.08
C PHE A 34 -23.13 11.77 24.37
N THR A 35 -23.65 11.10 23.33
CA THR A 35 -24.46 9.88 23.51
C THR A 35 -23.64 8.73 24.07
N ARG A 36 -22.37 8.56 23.69
CA ARG A 36 -21.58 7.42 24.17
C ARG A 36 -20.96 7.63 25.55
N SER A 37 -20.65 8.87 25.94
CA SER A 37 -20.09 9.19 27.26
C SER A 37 -21.16 9.46 28.32
N MET A 38 -22.32 10.00 27.94
CA MET A 38 -23.37 10.41 28.89
C MET A 38 -24.62 9.53 28.84
N LEU A 39 -24.85 8.84 27.70
CA LEU A 39 -25.96 7.92 27.48
C LEU A 39 -25.42 6.50 27.20
N LEU A 40 -24.70 5.93 28.15
CA LEU A 40 -24.62 4.46 28.22
C LEU A 40 -26.05 3.95 28.46
N SER A 41 -26.80 3.75 27.37
CA SER A 41 -28.12 3.12 27.42
C SER A 41 -27.95 1.80 28.16
N GLN A 42 -28.78 1.55 29.18
CA GLN A 42 -28.75 0.34 30.01
C GLN A 42 -28.46 -0.90 29.14
N GLY A 43 -27.23 -1.44 29.21
CA GLY A 43 -26.78 -2.61 28.44
C GLY A 43 -25.46 -2.44 27.67
N GLN A 44 -25.15 -1.26 27.13
CA GLN A 44 -23.95 -1.06 26.28
C GLN A 44 -22.62 -1.10 27.08
N PHE A 45 -22.63 -0.77 28.37
CA PHE A 45 -21.45 -0.87 29.24
C PHE A 45 -21.06 -2.33 29.54
N ALA A 46 -22.03 -3.22 29.69
CA ALA A 46 -21.78 -4.65 29.92
C ALA A 46 -21.22 -5.32 28.66
N ALA A 47 -21.68 -4.92 27.48
CA ALA A 47 -21.10 -5.35 26.20
C ALA A 47 -19.64 -4.89 26.08
N PHE A 48 -19.32 -3.65 26.49
CA PHE A 48 -17.95 -3.15 26.53
C PHE A 48 -17.02 -3.97 27.45
N LEU A 49 -17.45 -4.29 28.68
CA LEU A 49 -16.65 -5.12 29.60
C LEU A 49 -16.39 -6.53 29.07
N ASN A 50 -17.36 -7.10 28.36
CA ASN A 50 -17.28 -8.47 27.82
C ASN A 50 -16.69 -8.53 26.40
N ALA A 51 -16.50 -7.41 25.72
CA ALA A 51 -15.95 -7.36 24.36
C ALA A 51 -14.50 -7.86 24.32
N LYS A 52 -14.09 -8.40 23.17
CA LYS A 52 -12.70 -8.85 22.96
C LYS A 52 -11.74 -7.65 23.00
N PRO A 53 -10.46 -7.84 23.33
CA PRO A 53 -9.50 -6.73 23.44
C PRO A 53 -9.44 -5.81 22.22
N LYS A 54 -9.59 -6.36 21.00
CA LYS A 54 -9.62 -5.60 19.75
C LYS A 54 -10.86 -4.71 19.62
N GLU A 55 -12.05 -5.27 19.86
CA GLU A 55 -13.32 -4.54 19.83
C GLU A 55 -13.36 -3.46 20.92
N ARG A 56 -12.79 -3.75 22.10
CA ARG A 56 -12.62 -2.78 23.19
C ARG A 56 -11.71 -1.62 22.81
N ALA A 57 -10.61 -1.90 22.10
CA ALA A 57 -9.69 -0.88 21.61
C ALA A 57 -10.36 0.01 20.56
N GLU A 58 -11.08 -0.57 19.59
CA GLU A 58 -11.85 0.18 18.59
C GLU A 58 -12.90 1.08 19.26
N LEU A 59 -13.66 0.56 20.23
CA LEU A 59 -14.64 1.34 21.01
C LEU A 59 -13.99 2.48 21.82
N LEU A 60 -12.82 2.23 22.44
CA LEU A 60 -12.06 3.27 23.17
C LEU A 60 -11.48 4.32 22.21
N GLU A 61 -11.10 3.93 21.00
CA GLU A 61 -10.60 4.82 19.96
C GLU A 61 -11.70 5.76 19.45
N GLU A 62 -12.89 5.22 19.20
CA GLU A 62 -14.10 5.99 18.88
C GLU A 62 -14.54 6.91 20.04
N LEU A 63 -14.37 6.48 21.30
CA LEU A 63 -14.73 7.27 22.49
C LEU A 63 -13.77 8.43 22.78
N THR A 64 -12.47 8.21 22.57
CA THR A 64 -11.43 9.22 22.85
C THR A 64 -11.18 10.17 21.68
N GLY A 65 -11.85 9.94 20.54
CA GLY A 65 -11.69 10.77 19.35
C GLY A 65 -10.38 10.55 18.63
N THR A 66 -9.77 9.37 18.81
CA THR A 66 -8.48 9.01 18.23
C THR A 66 -8.63 8.29 16.90
N GLU A 67 -9.76 8.45 16.21
CA GLU A 67 -10.01 7.93 14.83
C GLU A 67 -8.88 8.28 13.84
N ILE A 68 -8.12 9.34 14.14
CA ILE A 68 -6.90 9.71 13.41
C ILE A 68 -5.87 8.57 13.36
N TYR A 69 -5.76 7.72 14.39
CA TYR A 69 -4.77 6.65 14.43
C TYR A 69 -5.16 5.47 13.54
N GLY A 70 -6.43 5.10 13.50
CA GLY A 70 -6.97 4.17 12.50
C GLY A 70 -6.73 4.64 11.07
N GLN A 71 -6.95 5.93 10.79
CA GLN A 71 -6.68 6.52 9.48
C GLN A 71 -5.19 6.52 9.13
N ILE A 72 -4.32 6.93 10.07
CA ILE A 72 -2.86 6.91 9.89
C ILE A 72 -2.37 5.48 9.67
N SER A 73 -2.87 4.52 10.44
CA SER A 73 -2.52 3.10 10.33
C SER A 73 -2.89 2.55 8.95
N ALA A 74 -4.10 2.84 8.47
CA ALA A 74 -4.55 2.46 7.13
C ALA A 74 -3.67 3.09 6.04
N MET A 75 -3.34 4.37 6.16
CA MET A 75 -2.43 5.05 5.22
C MET A 75 -1.03 4.43 5.20
N VAL A 76 -0.46 4.16 6.38
CA VAL A 76 0.87 3.54 6.50
C VAL A 76 0.86 2.14 5.88
N PHE A 77 -0.18 1.36 6.13
CA PHE A 77 -0.34 0.04 5.56
C PHE A 77 -0.40 0.07 4.03
N GLU A 78 -1.22 0.95 3.46
CA GLU A 78 -1.32 1.09 2.00
C GLU A 78 -0.03 1.58 1.36
N GLN A 79 0.67 2.55 1.97
CA GLN A 79 1.98 3.00 1.47
C GLN A 79 3.02 1.87 1.51
N HIS A 80 3.09 1.13 2.62
CA HIS A 80 4.01 0.00 2.75
C HIS A 80 3.71 -1.09 1.71
N LYS A 81 2.43 -1.41 1.51
CA LYS A 81 1.99 -2.38 0.50
C LYS A 81 2.39 -1.95 -0.91
N SER A 82 2.16 -0.68 -1.27
CA SER A 82 2.56 -0.13 -2.57
C SER A 82 4.07 -0.20 -2.78
N ALA A 83 4.86 0.24 -1.80
CA ALA A 83 6.32 0.22 -1.87
C ALA A 83 6.86 -1.22 -2.01
N ARG A 84 6.26 -2.18 -1.31
CA ARG A 84 6.63 -3.60 -1.43
C ARG A 84 6.35 -4.15 -2.82
N THR A 85 5.18 -3.87 -3.38
CA THR A 85 4.85 -4.31 -4.75
C THR A 85 5.79 -3.71 -5.79
N GLU A 86 6.16 -2.44 -5.62
CA GLU A 86 7.12 -1.78 -6.52
C GLU A 86 8.53 -2.38 -6.41
N LEU A 87 8.97 -2.69 -5.18
CA LEU A 87 10.22 -3.40 -4.95
C LEU A 87 10.22 -4.80 -5.57
N GLU A 88 9.15 -5.58 -5.38
CA GLU A 88 9.00 -6.91 -5.98
C GLU A 88 9.05 -6.83 -7.53
N LYS A 89 8.42 -5.81 -8.12
CA LYS A 89 8.49 -5.55 -9.57
C LYS A 89 9.90 -5.22 -10.03
N LEU A 90 10.60 -4.30 -9.35
CA LEU A 90 11.97 -3.92 -9.68
C LEU A 90 12.93 -5.12 -9.52
N GLN A 91 12.73 -5.93 -8.49
CA GLN A 91 13.54 -7.12 -8.26
C GLN A 91 13.28 -8.19 -9.33
N ALA A 92 12.03 -8.37 -9.76
CA ALA A 92 11.70 -9.24 -10.89
C ALA A 92 12.30 -8.74 -12.21
N GLN A 93 12.28 -7.42 -12.46
CA GLN A 93 12.94 -6.81 -13.61
C GLN A 93 14.47 -7.00 -13.58
N ALA A 94 15.09 -6.77 -12.43
CA ALA A 94 16.52 -6.99 -12.22
C ALA A 94 16.91 -8.46 -12.38
N SER A 95 16.04 -9.38 -11.94
CA SER A 95 16.23 -10.83 -12.09
C SER A 95 16.02 -11.30 -13.53
N GLY A 96 15.19 -10.59 -14.31
CA GLY A 96 15.00 -10.82 -15.75
C GLY A 96 16.18 -10.35 -16.61
N VAL A 97 16.97 -9.41 -16.11
CA VAL A 97 18.27 -9.03 -16.70
C VAL A 97 19.33 -9.94 -16.09
N ALA A 98 19.42 -11.17 -16.59
CA ALA A 98 20.52 -12.06 -16.25
C ALA A 98 21.83 -11.42 -16.73
N LEU A 99 22.54 -10.75 -15.83
CA LEU A 99 23.92 -10.33 -16.03
C LEU A 99 24.76 -11.60 -16.17
N LEU A 100 25.20 -11.90 -17.39
CA LEU A 100 26.15 -12.98 -17.63
C LEU A 100 27.37 -12.74 -16.74
N THR A 101 27.72 -13.72 -15.91
CA THR A 101 28.95 -13.62 -15.13
C THR A 101 30.16 -13.59 -16.09
N PRO A 102 31.30 -13.03 -15.67
CA PRO A 102 32.52 -13.02 -16.49
C PRO A 102 32.87 -14.42 -17.02
N GLU A 103 32.65 -15.46 -16.21
CA GLU A 103 32.89 -16.86 -16.55
C GLU A 103 31.93 -17.37 -17.62
N GLN A 104 30.65 -16.98 -17.56
CA GLN A 104 29.64 -17.34 -18.56
C GLN A 104 29.94 -16.66 -19.91
N VAL A 105 30.35 -15.39 -19.88
CA VAL A 105 30.79 -14.67 -21.10
C VAL A 105 32.00 -15.36 -21.70
N GLN A 106 32.98 -15.72 -20.88
CA GLN A 106 34.22 -16.36 -21.34
C GLN A 106 33.95 -17.75 -21.92
N SER A 107 33.08 -18.55 -21.30
CA SER A 107 32.63 -19.84 -21.82
C SER A 107 31.92 -19.71 -23.16
N LEU A 108 30.96 -18.78 -23.28
CA LEU A 108 30.23 -18.55 -24.53
C LEU A 108 31.14 -18.06 -25.65
N THR A 109 32.12 -17.21 -25.33
CA THR A 109 33.10 -16.71 -26.29
C THR A 109 34.02 -17.83 -26.79
N ALA A 110 34.47 -18.71 -25.88
CA ALA A 110 35.27 -19.87 -26.25
C ALA A 110 34.48 -20.85 -27.13
N SER A 111 33.22 -21.13 -26.79
CA SER A 111 32.35 -21.96 -27.63
C SER A 111 32.12 -21.36 -29.01
N LEU A 112 31.92 -20.05 -29.11
CA LEU A 112 31.81 -19.35 -30.40
C LEU A 112 33.09 -19.48 -31.23
N GLN A 113 34.27 -19.35 -30.63
CA GLN A 113 35.54 -19.53 -31.33
C GLN A 113 35.66 -20.95 -31.91
N VAL A 114 35.38 -21.98 -31.11
CA VAL A 114 35.43 -23.38 -31.55
C VAL A 114 34.50 -23.61 -32.74
N LEU A 115 33.24 -23.18 -32.65
CA LEU A 115 32.26 -23.31 -33.73
C LEU A 115 32.71 -22.57 -35.00
N THR A 116 33.29 -21.37 -34.86
CA THR A 116 33.78 -20.59 -36.00
C THR A 116 34.96 -21.27 -36.68
N ASP A 117 35.85 -21.89 -35.91
CA ASP A 117 37.00 -22.60 -36.45
C ASP A 117 36.58 -23.93 -37.12
N GLU A 118 35.61 -24.65 -36.55
CA GLU A 118 35.00 -25.82 -37.19
C GLU A 118 34.33 -25.45 -38.53
N GLU A 119 33.58 -24.35 -38.56
CA GLU A 119 32.92 -23.89 -39.79
C GLU A 119 33.93 -23.55 -40.89
N LYS A 120 35.04 -22.88 -40.54
CA LYS A 120 36.15 -22.60 -41.49
C LYS A 120 36.82 -23.87 -42.00
N GLN A 121 37.05 -24.85 -41.12
CA GLN A 121 37.66 -26.12 -41.52
C GLN A 121 36.76 -26.88 -42.51
N LEU A 122 35.46 -26.93 -42.24
CA LEU A 122 34.48 -27.56 -43.13
C LEU A 122 34.39 -26.86 -44.49
N LEU A 123 34.38 -25.52 -44.51
CA LEU A 123 34.41 -24.74 -45.75
C LEU A 123 35.69 -25.00 -46.57
N THR A 124 36.83 -25.09 -45.90
CA THR A 124 38.12 -25.36 -46.56
C THR A 124 38.15 -26.77 -47.14
N ALA A 125 37.68 -27.76 -46.38
CA ALA A 125 37.57 -29.15 -46.84
C ALA A 125 36.61 -29.27 -48.04
N GLN A 126 35.46 -28.61 -47.98
CA GLN A 126 34.50 -28.58 -49.10
C GLN A 126 35.11 -27.96 -50.36
N GLN A 127 35.86 -26.85 -50.25
CA GLN A 127 36.54 -26.23 -51.39
C GLN A 127 37.60 -27.15 -52.00
N GLN A 128 38.38 -27.86 -51.19
CA GLN A 128 39.38 -28.81 -51.66
C GLN A 128 38.74 -29.99 -52.39
N GLU A 129 37.65 -30.52 -51.85
CA GLU A 129 36.90 -31.62 -52.46
C GLU A 129 36.30 -31.19 -53.81
N GLN A 130 35.70 -30.00 -53.90
CA GLN A 130 35.20 -29.43 -55.16
C GLN A 130 36.32 -29.25 -56.19
N GLN A 131 37.50 -28.74 -55.81
CA GLN A 131 38.63 -28.58 -56.71
C GLN A 131 39.14 -29.92 -57.26
N SER A 132 39.16 -30.97 -56.43
CA SER A 132 39.55 -32.33 -56.85
C SER A 132 38.57 -33.03 -57.79
N LEU A 133 37.30 -32.62 -57.80
CA LEU A 133 36.25 -33.15 -58.68
C LEU A 133 36.21 -32.43 -60.05
N THR A 134 36.77 -31.22 -60.14
CA THR A 134 36.79 -30.40 -61.36
C THR A 134 38.13 -30.38 -62.10
N GLY A 135 39.18 -31.03 -61.58
CA GLY A 135 40.51 -31.16 -62.21
C GLY A 135 40.79 -32.56 -62.69
#